data_AF-A0AAU9TN96-F1
#
_entry.id   AF-A0AAU9TN96-F1
#
_cell.length_a   1.000
_cell.length_b   1.000
_cell.length_c   1.000
_cell.angle_alpha   90.00
_cell.angle_beta   90.00
_cell.angle_gamma   90.00
#
_symmetry.space_group_name_H-M   'P 1'
#
loop_
_entity.id
_entity.type
_entity.pdbx_description
1 polymer ?
#
loop_
_entity_poly.entity_id
_entity_poly.type
_entity_poly.pdbx_seq_one_letter_code
_entity_poly.pdbx_strand_id
1 'polypeptide(L)'
;MERYTNEQRILIVKLFYQNGESFAATVRKLRSIWGHNNAPKESTVKRLMDKFAETGSVSDVKTTTRHRPGRSTENVAAVRDDVAQTPSTSIRHRAQQIGVSKSTLQRILTKDLHLHAYKVQLRTEAS
;
A
#
# COMPACT_ATOMS: atom_id res chain seq x y z
N MET A 1 6.33 -13.13 -1.21
CA MET A 1 7.18 -14.31 -0.89
C MET A 1 7.14 -14.45 0.63
N GLU A 2 6.02 -14.95 1.17
CA GLU A 2 5.90 -15.12 2.62
C GLU A 2 6.16 -16.59 2.96
N ARG A 3 7.37 -16.90 3.40
CA ARG A 3 7.68 -18.18 4.04
C ARG A 3 7.97 -18.05 5.53
N TYR A 4 8.36 -16.87 6.01
CA TYR A 4 8.79 -16.67 7.39
C TYR A 4 8.15 -15.44 8.03
N THR A 5 7.61 -15.62 9.23
CA THR A 5 7.07 -14.55 10.08
C THR A 5 8.19 -13.64 10.59
N ASN A 6 7.85 -12.44 11.09
CA ASN A 6 8.84 -11.54 11.68
C ASN A 6 9.60 -12.20 12.84
N GLU A 7 8.92 -12.95 13.69
CA GLU A 7 9.52 -13.69 14.80
C GLU A 7 10.56 -14.72 14.32
N GLN A 8 10.23 -15.46 13.26
CA GLN A 8 11.15 -16.43 12.66
C GLN A 8 12.37 -15.71 12.07
N ARG A 9 12.19 -14.55 11.43
CA ARG A 9 13.31 -13.75 10.90
C ARG A 9 14.21 -13.22 12.01
N ILE A 10 13.64 -12.76 13.12
CA ILE A 10 14.40 -12.34 14.30
C ILE A 10 15.23 -13.52 14.82
N LEU A 11 14.65 -14.72 14.90
CA LEU A 11 15.39 -15.91 15.33
C LEU A 11 16.55 -16.24 14.39
N ILE A 12 16.35 -16.10 13.07
CA ILE A 12 17.42 -16.31 12.07
C ILE A 12 18.57 -15.32 12.30
N VAL A 13 18.28 -14.03 12.45
CA VAL A 13 19.29 -12.99 12.72
C VAL A 13 20.04 -13.30 14.01
N LYS A 14 19.33 -13.63 15.08
CA LYS A 14 19.92 -13.98 16.38
C LYS A 14 20.88 -15.17 16.27
N LEU A 15 20.45 -16.24 15.59
CA LEU A 15 21.26 -17.44 15.41
C LEU A 15 22.47 -17.18 14.50
N PHE A 16 22.33 -16.31 13.50
CA PHE A 16 23.42 -15.94 12.61
C PHE A 16 24.60 -15.34 13.38
N TYR A 17 24.35 -14.33 14.22
CA TYR A 17 25.39 -13.74 15.04
C TYR A 17 25.93 -14.69 16.12
N GLN A 18 25.09 -15.53 16.72
CA GLN A 18 25.54 -16.54 17.69
C GLN A 18 26.45 -17.62 17.09
N ASN A 19 26.33 -17.89 15.80
CA ASN A 19 27.14 -18.91 15.10
C ASN A 19 28.34 -18.28 14.35
N GLY A 20 28.77 -17.07 14.74
CA GLY A 20 29.94 -16.41 14.16
C GLY A 20 29.76 -16.03 12.69
N GLU A 21 28.56 -15.59 12.32
CA GLU A 21 28.23 -15.11 10.97
C GLU A 21 28.37 -16.20 9.87
N SER A 22 28.34 -17.47 10.27
CA SER A 22 28.33 -18.60 9.34
C SER A 22 26.92 -18.94 8.90
N PHE A 23 26.63 -18.76 7.60
CA PHE A 23 25.34 -19.11 7.00
C PHE A 23 25.06 -20.62 7.10
N ALA A 24 26.04 -21.46 6.79
CA ALA A 24 25.91 -22.91 6.84
C ALA A 24 25.63 -23.42 8.27
N ALA A 25 26.34 -22.91 9.28
CA ALA A 25 26.11 -23.26 10.68
C ALA A 25 24.71 -22.84 11.15
N THR A 26 24.27 -21.66 10.72
CA THR A 26 22.94 -21.12 11.02
C THR A 26 21.84 -22.00 10.43
N VAL A 27 21.95 -22.36 9.15
CA VAL A 27 20.98 -23.27 8.50
C VAL A 27 20.97 -24.64 9.18
N ARG A 28 22.14 -25.18 9.55
CA ARG A 28 22.21 -26.47 10.27
C ARG A 28 21.47 -26.43 11.60
N LYS A 29 21.63 -25.34 12.36
CA LYS A 29 20.93 -25.15 13.63
C LYS A 29 19.43 -24.93 13.42
N LEU A 30 19.04 -24.16 12.41
CA LEU A 30 17.64 -23.97 12.04
C LEU A 30 16.96 -25.27 11.58
N ARG A 31 17.68 -26.16 10.88
CA ARG A 31 17.18 -27.52 10.55
C ARG A 31 16.93 -28.35 11.79
N SER A 32 17.73 -28.19 12.84
CA SER A 32 17.49 -28.85 14.13
C SER A 32 16.27 -28.31 14.87
N ILE A 33 15.96 -27.02 14.74
CA ILE A 33 14.85 -26.37 15.48
C ILE A 33 13.53 -26.52 14.72
N TRP A 34 13.52 -26.33 13.40
CA TRP A 34 12.30 -26.28 12.58
C TRP A 34 12.08 -27.53 11.73
N GLY A 35 13.06 -28.44 11.66
CA GLY A 35 13.03 -29.59 10.77
C GLY A 35 13.49 -29.23 9.34
N HIS A 36 13.89 -30.26 8.59
CA HIS A 36 14.54 -30.09 7.28
C HIS A 36 13.68 -29.32 6.26
N ASN A 37 12.37 -29.57 6.24
CA ASN A 37 11.47 -29.01 5.23
C ASN A 37 11.06 -27.55 5.52
N ASN A 38 11.13 -27.13 6.78
CA ASN A 38 10.73 -25.78 7.20
C ASN A 38 11.93 -24.83 7.32
N ALA A 39 13.15 -25.37 7.45
CA ALA A 39 14.35 -24.57 7.56
C ALA A 39 14.65 -23.78 6.27
N PRO A 40 15.11 -22.52 6.42
CA PRO A 40 15.48 -21.71 5.27
C PRO A 40 16.69 -22.30 4.55
N LYS A 41 16.73 -22.05 3.24
CA LYS A 41 17.95 -22.28 2.47
C LYS A 41 18.98 -21.22 2.82
N GLU A 42 20.25 -21.53 2.61
CA GLU A 42 21.35 -20.60 2.85
C GLU A 42 21.17 -19.27 2.10
N SER A 43 20.71 -19.32 0.85
CA SER A 43 20.39 -18.13 0.05
C SER A 43 19.28 -17.27 0.65
N THR A 44 18.34 -17.86 1.39
CA THR A 44 17.28 -17.11 2.09
C THR A 44 17.84 -16.40 3.31
N VAL A 45 18.72 -17.06 4.07
CA VAL A 45 19.40 -16.43 5.21
C VAL A 45 20.29 -15.28 4.73
N LYS A 46 21.07 -15.49 3.66
CA LYS A 46 21.90 -14.45 3.06
C LYS A 46 21.08 -13.22 2.64
N ARG A 47 20.03 -13.40 1.85
CA ARG A 47 19.14 -12.29 1.44
C ARG A 47 18.52 -11.56 2.63
N LEU A 48 18.17 -12.28 3.69
CA LEU A 48 17.63 -11.67 4.91
C LEU A 48 18.70 -10.81 5.61
N MET A 49 19.93 -11.30 5.72
CA MET A 49 21.03 -10.55 6.32
C MET A 49 21.42 -9.34 5.47
N ASP A 50 21.49 -9.48 4.14
CA ASP A 50 21.79 -8.37 3.21
C ASP A 50 20.76 -7.24 3.39
N LYS A 51 19.47 -7.59 3.36
CA LYS A 51 18.38 -6.64 3.61
C LYS A 51 18.45 -6.02 5.01
N PHE A 52 18.80 -6.82 6.02
CA PHE A 52 18.93 -6.34 7.39
C PHE A 52 20.11 -5.37 7.54
N ALA A 53 21.24 -5.63 6.88
CA ALA A 53 22.39 -4.73 6.85
C ALA A 53 22.06 -3.40 6.15
N GLU A 54 21.28 -3.44 5.07
CA GLU A 54 20.85 -2.25 4.33
C GLU A 54 19.81 -1.40 5.08
N THR A 55 18.81 -2.03 5.71
CA THR A 55 17.62 -1.33 6.23
C THR A 55 17.51 -1.31 7.75
N GLY A 56 18.30 -2.12 8.47
CA GLY A 56 18.19 -2.33 9.91
C GLY A 56 16.89 -3.01 10.35
N SER A 57 16.05 -3.48 9.42
CA SER A 57 14.72 -4.00 9.71
C SER A 57 14.51 -5.40 9.15
N VAL A 58 13.94 -6.28 9.98
CA VAL A 58 13.48 -7.62 9.60
C VAL A 58 12.07 -7.60 8.99
N SER A 59 11.37 -6.47 9.13
CA SER A 59 10.00 -6.32 8.65
C SER A 59 9.95 -6.31 7.13
N ASP A 60 8.84 -6.74 6.56
CA ASP A 60 8.61 -6.54 5.15
C ASP A 60 8.44 -5.06 4.83
N VAL A 61 9.09 -4.65 3.74
CA VAL A 61 8.79 -3.36 3.12
C VAL A 61 7.35 -3.51 2.67
N LYS A 62 6.44 -2.76 3.30
CA LYS A 62 5.06 -2.70 2.84
C LYS A 62 5.12 -2.32 1.38
N THR A 63 4.82 -3.26 0.48
CA THR A 63 4.71 -2.96 -0.94
C THR A 63 3.63 -1.89 -1.04
N THR A 64 4.06 -0.67 -1.30
CA THR A 64 3.17 0.47 -1.52
C THR A 64 2.17 0.03 -2.58
N THR A 65 0.93 -0.13 -2.15
CA THR A 65 -0.08 -0.77 -2.97
C THR A 65 -0.43 0.21 -4.08
N ARG A 66 0.02 -0.10 -5.31
CA ARG A 66 -0.35 0.53 -6.59
C ARG A 66 -0.53 2.06 -6.51
N HIS A 67 0.49 2.81 -6.89
CA HIS A 67 0.37 4.26 -7.14
C HIS A 67 -0.89 4.52 -8.00
N ARG A 68 -1.83 5.33 -7.50
CA ARG A 68 -3.11 5.63 -8.17
C ARG A 68 -2.99 7.00 -8.85
N PRO A 69 -2.47 7.10 -10.08
CA PRO A 69 -2.19 8.39 -10.72
C PRO A 69 -3.44 9.27 -10.87
N GLY A 70 -4.62 8.66 -11.05
CA GLY A 70 -5.86 9.41 -11.26
C GLY A 70 -6.30 10.28 -10.08
N ARG A 71 -5.92 9.94 -8.84
CA ARG A 71 -6.23 10.75 -7.63
C ARG A 71 -4.98 11.36 -7.03
N SER A 72 -4.08 11.87 -7.87
CA SER A 72 -2.98 12.72 -7.40
C SER A 72 -3.55 13.93 -6.65
N THR A 73 -2.76 14.50 -5.76
CA THR A 73 -3.09 15.75 -5.04
C THR A 73 -3.40 16.89 -6.02
N GLU A 74 -2.67 16.94 -7.13
CA GLU A 74 -2.89 17.87 -8.25
C GLU A 74 -4.27 17.72 -8.87
N ASN A 75 -4.68 16.50 -9.24
CA ASN A 75 -6.01 16.27 -9.83
C ASN A 75 -7.13 16.61 -8.84
N VAL A 76 -6.93 16.36 -7.54
CA VAL A 76 -7.92 16.73 -6.52
C VAL A 76 -8.06 18.25 -6.42
N ALA A 77 -6.95 19.00 -6.47
CA ALA A 77 -6.97 20.45 -6.46
C ALA A 77 -7.66 21.02 -7.71
N ALA A 78 -7.28 20.55 -8.91
CA ALA A 78 -7.88 20.99 -10.16
C ALA A 78 -9.41 20.75 -10.20
N VAL A 79 -9.86 19.60 -9.71
CA VAL A 79 -11.30 19.30 -9.61
C VAL A 79 -11.99 20.23 -8.61
N ARG A 80 -11.35 20.54 -7.49
CA ARG A 80 -11.91 21.43 -6.46
C ARG A 80 -12.15 22.83 -7.01
N ASP A 81 -11.16 23.37 -7.71
CA ASP A 81 -11.22 24.72 -8.26
C ASP A 81 -12.28 24.80 -9.37
N ASP A 82 -12.34 23.80 -10.26
CA ASP A 82 -13.35 23.74 -11.32
C ASP A 82 -14.78 23.62 -10.77
N VAL A 83 -14.99 22.84 -9.70
CA VAL A 83 -16.29 22.75 -9.00
C VAL A 83 -16.72 24.11 -8.45
N ALA A 84 -15.78 24.86 -7.86
CA ALA A 84 -16.07 26.17 -7.27
C ALA A 84 -16.42 27.20 -8.35
N GLN A 85 -15.74 27.16 -9.51
CA GLN A 85 -16.00 28.07 -10.63
C GLN A 85 -17.28 27.71 -11.39
N THR A 86 -17.52 26.43 -11.65
CA THR A 86 -18.63 25.98 -12.50
C THR A 86 -19.39 24.78 -11.90
N PRO A 87 -20.28 25.01 -10.91
CA PRO A 87 -20.96 23.91 -10.21
C PRO A 87 -21.96 23.13 -11.09
N SER A 88 -22.47 23.73 -12.16
CA SER A 88 -23.48 23.13 -13.05
C SER A 88 -22.92 22.18 -14.12
N THR A 89 -21.59 22.08 -14.27
CA THR A 89 -21.00 21.24 -15.31
C THR A 89 -21.18 19.76 -15.00
N SER A 90 -21.53 18.98 -16.02
CA SER A 90 -21.72 17.55 -15.86
C SER A 90 -20.39 16.87 -15.53
N ILE A 91 -20.46 15.81 -14.70
CA ILE A 91 -19.30 14.99 -14.32
C ILE A 91 -18.57 14.45 -15.57
N ARG A 92 -19.30 14.12 -16.64
CA ARG A 92 -18.69 13.62 -17.89
C ARG A 92 -17.85 14.70 -18.58
N HIS A 93 -18.37 15.92 -18.66
CA HIS A 93 -17.68 17.04 -19.30
C HIS A 93 -16.43 17.44 -18.52
N ARG A 94 -16.55 17.58 -17.19
CA ARG A 94 -15.43 17.88 -16.29
C ARG A 94 -14.32 16.84 -16.39
N ALA A 95 -14.68 15.55 -16.48
CA ALA A 95 -13.71 14.47 -16.61
C ALA A 95 -12.88 14.59 -17.91
N GLN A 96 -13.52 15.02 -19.00
CA GLN A 96 -12.86 15.25 -20.27
C GLN A 96 -11.94 16.48 -20.22
N GLN A 97 -12.36 17.58 -19.59
CA GLN A 97 -11.54 18.79 -19.45
C GLN A 97 -10.26 18.55 -18.62
N ILE A 98 -10.38 17.79 -17.53
CA ILE A 98 -9.26 17.50 -16.61
C ILE A 98 -8.41 16.31 -17.10
N GLY A 99 -8.90 15.52 -18.07
CA GLY A 99 -8.17 14.36 -18.60
C GLY A 99 -8.18 13.14 -17.67
N VAL A 100 -9.19 13.00 -16.82
CA VAL A 100 -9.36 11.86 -15.90
C VAL A 100 -10.58 11.01 -16.28
N SER A 101 -10.60 9.74 -15.88
CA SER A 101 -11.79 8.91 -16.12
C SER A 101 -12.98 9.40 -15.29
N LYS A 102 -14.21 9.26 -15.82
CA LYS A 102 -15.46 9.57 -15.09
C LYS A 102 -15.51 8.90 -13.71
N SER A 103 -15.08 7.65 -13.60
CA SER A 103 -15.07 6.89 -12.35
C SER A 103 -14.07 7.46 -11.33
N THR A 104 -12.92 7.96 -11.79
CA THR A 104 -11.94 8.65 -10.95
C THR A 104 -12.51 9.97 -10.46
N LEU A 105 -13.11 10.77 -11.34
CA LEU A 105 -13.73 12.04 -10.98
C LEU A 105 -14.86 11.84 -9.96
N GLN A 106 -15.74 10.86 -10.16
CA GLN A 106 -16.80 10.52 -9.20
C GLN A 106 -16.23 10.20 -7.81
N ARG A 107 -15.11 9.48 -7.76
CA ARG A 107 -14.43 9.15 -6.50
C ARG A 107 -13.79 10.37 -5.86
N ILE A 108 -13.22 11.29 -6.64
CA ILE A 108 -12.67 12.55 -6.12
C ILE A 108 -13.79 13.37 -5.47
N LEU A 109 -14.91 13.56 -6.19
CA LEU A 109 -16.05 14.31 -5.69
C LEU A 109 -16.60 13.72 -4.39
N THR A 110 -16.79 12.40 -4.32
CA THR A 110 -17.44 11.74 -3.17
C THR A 110 -16.51 11.40 -2.01
N LYS A 111 -15.24 11.01 -2.27
CA LYS A 111 -14.33 10.52 -1.23
C LYS A 111 -13.31 11.55 -0.76
N ASP A 112 -12.91 12.48 -1.63
CA ASP A 112 -11.89 13.48 -1.30
C ASP A 112 -12.52 14.85 -1.01
N LEU A 113 -13.55 15.23 -1.77
CA LEU A 113 -14.27 16.50 -1.59
C LEU A 113 -15.58 16.38 -0.81
N HIS A 114 -16.04 15.15 -0.53
CA HIS A 114 -17.28 14.86 0.21
C HIS A 114 -18.53 15.58 -0.35
N LEU A 115 -18.58 15.78 -1.66
CA LEU A 115 -19.70 16.36 -2.38
C LEU A 115 -20.68 15.25 -2.77
N HIS A 116 -21.87 15.29 -2.17
CA HIS A 116 -22.96 14.37 -2.44
C HIS A 116 -24.04 15.04 -3.29
N ALA A 117 -24.80 14.24 -4.04
CA ALA A 117 -25.92 14.75 -4.81
C ALA A 117 -26.94 15.42 -3.87
N TYR A 118 -27.32 16.65 -4.18
CA TYR A 118 -28.33 17.39 -3.42
C TYR A 118 -29.73 16.80 -3.70
N LYS A 119 -30.45 16.40 -2.66
CA LYS A 119 -31.82 15.89 -2.76
C LYS A 119 -32.80 17.01 -2.42
N VAL A 120 -33.42 17.60 -3.44
CA VAL A 120 -34.47 18.61 -3.26
C VAL A 120 -35.75 17.93 -2.74
N GLN A 121 -36.25 18.36 -1.58
CA GLN A 121 -37.58 18.00 -1.10
C GLN A 121 -38.55 19.11 -1.50
N LEU A 122 -39.38 18.86 -2.51
CA LEU A 122 -40.47 19.77 -2.86
C LEU A 122 -41.58 19.59 -1.81
N ARG A 123 -41.78 20.60 -0.96
CA ARG A 123 -42.98 20.69 -0.12
C ARG A 123 -44.05 21.44 -0.91
N THR A 124 -45.15 20.76 -1.20
CA THR A 124 -46.35 21.40 -1.74
C THR A 124 -47.15 21.98 -0.56
N GLU A 125 -47.33 23.30 -0.53
CA GLU A 125 -48.27 23.94 0.38
C GLU A 125 -49.69 23.64 -0.11
N ALA A 126 -50.50 22.99 0.74
CA ALA A 126 -51.91 22.76 0.48
C ALA A 126 -52.70 24.03 0.86
N SER A 127 -53.38 24.62 -0.13
CA SER A 127 -54.36 25.69 0.04
C SER A 127 -55.71 25.17 0.50
#